data_AF-E9H7R8-F1
#
_entry.id   AF-E9H7R8-F1
#
_cell.length_a   1.000
_cell.length_b   1.000
_cell.length_c   1.000
_cell.angle_alpha   90.00
_cell.angle_beta   90.00
_cell.angle_gamma   90.00
#
_symmetry.space_group_name_H-M   'P 1'
#
loop_
_entity.id
_entity.type
_entity.pdbx_description
1 polymer ?
#
loop_
_entity_poly.entity_id
_entity_poly.type
_entity_poly.pdbx_seq_one_letter_code
_entity_poly.pdbx_strand_id
1 'polypeptide(L)'
;MFSKLRSFGVRHHRKFIVFGALVGGGVLLKRYAEKKLIEWQETEMNQLLERSRKQQHFESTERTCNMTITSVLPQIQLAIGRSLDSDSITLLLKQKAPNKKDLWEQLKVIAFSRVISYVYGNAILAILLRAQVNILGAYLYLANQNPSKPDLELSPEAQSQFLSASNYWLSTGIEQFCLMVEKVVSSQVANLSLKQRLTLIELEQIFHDIRVALEDELSRQPNGFLANVMLPPQHSSGEAAPASPTLTKMMSETREVLESLEVSQLLSSCVNIGVVCVLDKFSEIVSALHTDTNQPDSQDFLHPNHISVYVAKLIPALNNFIFQDVWLTQLLAIEPLRVFGANIYESFSTL
;
A
#
# COMPACT_ATOMS: atom_id res chain seq x y z
N MET A 1 -4.32 -78.91 -48.73
CA MET A 1 -4.95 -77.73 -48.08
C MET A 1 -4.36 -76.39 -48.57
N PHE A 2 -3.06 -76.29 -48.83
CA PHE A 2 -2.40 -75.06 -49.31
C PHE A 2 -2.86 -74.52 -50.69
N SER A 3 -3.34 -75.37 -51.60
CA SER A 3 -3.83 -74.92 -52.92
C SER A 3 -5.19 -74.19 -52.85
N LYS A 4 -6.04 -74.52 -51.87
CA LYS A 4 -7.33 -73.84 -51.63
C LYS A 4 -7.16 -72.48 -50.94
N LEU A 5 -6.13 -72.32 -50.08
CA LEU A 5 -5.78 -71.02 -49.52
C LEU A 5 -5.21 -70.06 -50.59
N ARG A 6 -4.39 -70.58 -51.52
CA ARG A 6 -3.77 -69.77 -52.57
C ARG A 6 -4.79 -69.22 -53.57
N SER A 7 -5.78 -70.03 -53.99
CA SER A 7 -6.84 -69.58 -54.89
C SER A 7 -7.83 -68.63 -54.21
N PHE A 8 -8.05 -68.75 -52.90
CA PHE A 8 -8.88 -67.84 -52.11
C PHE A 8 -8.24 -66.46 -51.92
N GLY A 9 -6.92 -66.40 -51.64
CA GLY A 9 -6.18 -65.15 -51.51
C GLY A 9 -6.12 -64.33 -52.81
N VAL A 10 -5.90 -65.00 -53.96
CA VAL A 10 -5.85 -64.34 -55.28
C VAL A 10 -7.21 -63.78 -55.69
N ARG A 11 -8.32 -64.44 -55.34
CA ARG A 11 -9.68 -64.00 -55.68
C ARG A 11 -10.18 -62.82 -54.83
N HIS A 12 -9.63 -62.66 -53.62
CA HIS A 12 -10.02 -61.61 -52.66
C HIS A 12 -8.96 -60.51 -52.46
N HIS A 13 -7.86 -60.49 -53.23
CA HIS A 13 -6.74 -59.54 -53.07
C HIS A 13 -7.15 -58.06 -53.00
N ARG A 14 -8.14 -57.63 -53.81
CA ARG A 14 -8.69 -56.26 -53.74
C ARG A 14 -9.39 -55.96 -52.41
N LYS A 15 -10.08 -56.96 -51.81
CA LYS A 15 -10.75 -56.80 -50.51
C LYS A 15 -9.72 -56.69 -49.37
N PHE A 16 -8.60 -57.40 -49.47
CA PHE A 16 -7.49 -57.27 -48.50
C PHE A 16 -6.81 -55.91 -48.58
N ILE A 17 -6.61 -55.35 -49.78
CA ILE A 17 -6.05 -53.99 -49.93
C ILE A 17 -7.01 -52.95 -49.33
N VAL A 18 -8.30 -53.02 -49.65
CA VAL A 18 -9.30 -52.08 -49.12
C VAL A 18 -9.40 -52.19 -47.59
N PHE A 19 -9.40 -53.41 -47.06
CA PHE A 19 -9.39 -53.65 -45.62
C PHE A 19 -8.11 -53.13 -44.95
N GLY A 20 -6.93 -53.39 -45.53
CA GLY A 20 -5.66 -52.90 -45.04
C GLY A 20 -5.56 -51.37 -45.07
N ALA A 21 -6.09 -50.72 -46.11
CA ALA A 21 -6.15 -49.26 -46.21
C ALA A 21 -7.12 -48.65 -45.18
N LEU A 22 -8.27 -49.28 -44.94
CA LEU A 22 -9.23 -48.85 -43.91
C LEU A 22 -8.64 -48.98 -42.50
N VAL A 23 -8.03 -50.13 -42.19
CA VAL A 23 -7.41 -50.36 -40.88
C VAL A 23 -6.20 -49.45 -40.69
N GLY A 24 -5.32 -49.35 -41.70
CA GLY A 24 -4.15 -48.46 -41.67
C GLY A 24 -4.53 -46.99 -41.55
N GLY A 25 -5.52 -46.54 -42.31
CA GLY A 25 -6.07 -45.18 -42.22
C GLY A 25 -6.70 -44.89 -40.86
N GLY A 26 -7.48 -45.83 -40.32
CA GLY A 26 -8.05 -45.72 -38.97
C GLY A 26 -6.98 -45.63 -37.88
N VAL A 27 -5.91 -46.41 -37.97
CA VAL A 27 -4.77 -46.36 -37.03
C VAL A 27 -4.01 -45.03 -37.12
N LEU A 28 -3.77 -44.52 -38.34
CA LEU A 28 -3.10 -43.23 -38.52
C LEU A 28 -3.95 -42.07 -38.00
N LEU A 29 -5.25 -42.06 -38.29
CA LEU A 29 -6.18 -41.05 -37.78
C LEU A 29 -6.28 -41.08 -36.25
N LYS A 30 -6.36 -42.29 -35.66
CA LYS A 30 -6.36 -42.45 -34.21
C LYS A 30 -5.08 -41.89 -33.58
N ARG A 31 -3.90 -42.23 -34.13
CA ARG A 31 -2.61 -41.71 -33.64
C ARG A 31 -2.49 -40.20 -33.79
N TYR A 32 -2.99 -39.65 -34.90
CA TYR A 32 -3.02 -38.20 -35.10
C TYR A 32 -3.95 -37.49 -34.10
N ALA A 33 -5.13 -38.06 -33.84
CA ALA A 33 -6.07 -37.53 -32.87
C ALA A 33 -5.51 -37.58 -31.44
N GLU A 34 -4.90 -38.69 -31.03
CA GLU A 34 -4.23 -38.82 -29.72
C GLU A 34 -3.11 -37.80 -29.57
N LYS A 35 -2.23 -37.66 -30.57
CA LYS A 35 -1.14 -36.68 -30.55
C LYS A 35 -1.67 -35.26 -30.45
N LYS A 36 -2.68 -34.91 -31.25
CA LYS A 36 -3.26 -33.57 -31.26
C LYS A 36 -4.00 -33.23 -29.97
N LEU A 37 -4.64 -34.21 -29.34
CA LEU A 37 -5.29 -34.04 -28.04
C LEU A 37 -4.27 -33.79 -26.94
N ILE A 38 -3.14 -34.51 -26.95
CA ILE A 38 -2.03 -34.30 -26.02
C ILE A 38 -1.41 -32.92 -26.23
N GLU A 39 -1.13 -32.53 -27.47
CA GLU A 39 -0.60 -31.19 -27.80
C GLU A 39 -1.54 -30.09 -27.28
N TRP A 40 -2.86 -30.22 -27.46
CA TRP A 40 -3.84 -29.28 -26.92
C TRP A 40 -3.83 -29.25 -25.39
N GLN A 41 -3.86 -30.41 -24.73
CA GLN A 41 -3.80 -30.51 -23.27
C GLN A 41 -2.50 -29.91 -22.71
N GLU A 42 -1.36 -30.16 -23.36
CA GLU A 42 -0.07 -29.59 -22.97
C GLU A 42 -0.08 -28.06 -23.09
N THR A 43 -0.63 -27.50 -24.17
CA THR A 43 -0.72 -26.04 -24.33
C THR A 43 -1.62 -25.38 -23.29
N GLU A 44 -2.79 -25.95 -23.00
CA GLU A 44 -3.70 -25.44 -21.97
C GLU A 44 -3.07 -25.57 -20.58
N MET A 45 -2.48 -26.72 -20.28
CA MET A 45 -1.80 -26.97 -19.00
C MET A 45 -0.64 -26.00 -18.80
N ASN A 46 0.17 -25.74 -19.84
CA ASN A 46 1.28 -24.80 -19.76
C ASN A 46 0.79 -23.37 -19.48
N GLN A 47 -0.26 -22.91 -20.17
CA GLN A 47 -0.86 -21.59 -19.91
C GLN A 47 -1.40 -21.46 -18.49
N LEU A 48 -2.08 -22.50 -17.99
CA LEU A 48 -2.58 -22.53 -16.62
C LEU A 48 -1.44 -22.52 -15.60
N LEU A 49 -0.37 -23.27 -15.87
CA LEU A 49 0.81 -23.34 -15.01
C LEU A 49 1.59 -22.01 -14.99
N GLU A 50 1.72 -21.32 -16.12
CA GLU A 50 2.31 -19.98 -16.20
C GLU A 50 1.50 -18.97 -15.39
N ARG A 51 0.17 -18.96 -15.55
CA ARG A 51 -0.73 -18.09 -14.77
C ARG A 51 -0.64 -18.39 -13.28
N SER A 52 -0.62 -19.67 -12.90
CA SER A 52 -0.47 -20.10 -11.52
C SER A 52 0.86 -19.64 -10.91
N ARG A 53 1.98 -19.79 -11.65
CA ARG A 53 3.30 -19.30 -11.22
C ARG A 53 3.32 -17.79 -11.03
N LYS A 54 2.76 -17.03 -11.98
CA LYS A 54 2.66 -15.56 -11.89
C LYS A 54 1.86 -15.15 -10.65
N GLN A 55 0.71 -15.79 -10.42
CA GLN A 55 -0.14 -15.54 -9.26
C GLN A 55 0.56 -15.88 -7.93
N GLN A 56 1.24 -17.02 -7.85
CA GLN A 56 2.00 -17.40 -6.66
C GLN A 56 3.15 -16.44 -6.36
N HIS A 57 3.85 -15.97 -7.40
CA HIS A 57 4.90 -14.98 -7.26
C HIS A 57 4.34 -13.66 -6.74
N PHE A 58 3.26 -13.16 -7.34
CA PHE A 58 2.56 -11.96 -6.87
C PHE A 58 2.11 -12.09 -5.42
N GLU A 59 1.47 -13.19 -5.03
CA GLU A 59 1.07 -13.41 -3.64
C GLU A 59 2.25 -13.43 -2.67
N SER A 60 3.40 -13.96 -3.08
CA SER A 60 4.63 -13.93 -2.29
C SER A 60 5.16 -12.50 -2.15
N THR A 61 5.16 -11.73 -3.24
CA THR A 61 5.52 -10.31 -3.28
C THR A 61 4.62 -9.49 -2.35
N GLU A 62 3.32 -9.72 -2.37
CA GLU A 62 2.34 -9.04 -1.51
C GLU A 62 2.52 -9.38 -0.02
N ARG A 63 2.77 -10.66 0.31
CA ARG A 63 3.12 -11.05 1.69
C ARG A 63 4.41 -10.36 2.16
N THR A 64 5.41 -10.28 1.29
CA THR A 64 6.67 -9.57 1.57
C THR A 64 6.42 -8.10 1.83
N CYS A 65 5.63 -7.44 0.99
CA CYS A 65 5.25 -6.04 1.17
C CYS A 65 4.54 -5.81 2.52
N ASN A 66 3.56 -6.64 2.89
CA ASN A 66 2.86 -6.54 4.17
C ASN A 66 3.82 -6.66 5.36
N MET A 67 4.78 -7.60 5.30
CA MET A 67 5.79 -7.77 6.34
C MET A 67 6.70 -6.54 6.44
N THR A 68 7.11 -5.97 5.30
CA THR A 68 7.95 -4.76 5.25
C THR A 68 7.20 -3.53 5.79
N ILE A 69 5.94 -3.32 5.40
CA ILE A 69 5.13 -2.21 5.94
C ILE A 69 5.06 -2.31 7.47
N THR A 70 4.77 -3.51 7.98
CA THR A 70 4.65 -3.75 9.42
C THR A 70 5.98 -3.53 10.16
N SER A 71 7.11 -3.92 9.57
CA SER A 71 8.43 -3.78 10.21
C SER A 71 8.96 -2.35 10.19
N VAL A 72 8.60 -1.57 9.16
CA VAL A 72 9.04 -0.17 8.99
C VAL A 72 8.13 0.81 9.74
N LEU A 73 6.87 0.45 10.01
CA LEU A 73 5.89 1.30 10.69
C LEU A 73 6.41 1.98 11.98
N PRO A 74 7.10 1.28 12.91
CA PRO A 74 7.60 1.93 14.13
C PRO A 74 8.60 3.06 13.84
N GLN A 75 9.33 2.99 12.72
CA GLN A 75 10.29 4.02 12.33
C GLN A 75 9.58 5.32 11.94
N ILE A 76 8.48 5.23 11.19
CA ILE A 76 7.63 6.40 10.90
C ILE A 76 7.09 7.02 12.17
N GLN A 77 6.69 6.19 13.12
CA GLN A 77 6.11 6.72 14.34
C GLN A 77 7.13 7.49 15.18
N LEU A 78 8.34 6.97 15.26
CA LEU A 78 9.46 7.64 15.91
C LEU A 78 9.83 8.93 15.18
N ALA A 79 9.84 8.93 13.84
CA ALA A 79 10.12 10.12 13.05
C ALA A 79 9.07 11.21 13.29
N ILE A 80 7.77 10.88 13.21
CA ILE A 80 6.68 11.81 13.51
C ILE A 80 6.78 12.33 14.96
N GLY A 81 7.07 11.45 15.92
CA GLY A 81 7.24 11.84 17.32
C GLY A 81 8.41 12.80 17.56
N ARG A 82 9.48 12.68 16.76
CA ARG A 82 10.61 13.62 16.79
C ARG A 82 10.29 14.95 16.14
N SER A 83 9.60 14.94 14.99
CA SER A 83 9.22 16.16 14.26
C SER A 83 8.14 16.96 15.00
N LEU A 84 7.22 16.28 15.69
CA LEU A 84 6.09 16.87 16.41
C LEU A 84 6.19 16.54 17.90
N ASP A 85 7.22 17.09 18.55
CA ASP A 85 7.56 16.77 19.94
C ASP A 85 6.55 17.37 20.94
N SER A 86 5.65 16.53 21.43
CA SER A 86 4.72 16.87 22.50
C SER A 86 5.32 16.71 23.89
N ASP A 87 6.36 15.88 24.04
CA ASP A 87 6.85 15.43 25.33
C ASP A 87 7.59 16.56 26.04
N SER A 88 8.35 17.36 25.30
CA SER A 88 8.95 18.60 25.81
C SER A 88 7.89 19.59 26.30
N ILE A 89 6.81 19.80 25.54
CA ILE A 89 5.73 20.72 25.93
C ILE A 89 5.00 20.22 27.18
N THR A 90 4.67 18.93 27.23
CA THR A 90 4.01 18.35 28.42
C THR A 90 4.91 18.38 29.65
N LEU A 91 6.23 18.25 29.49
CA LEU A 91 7.22 18.41 30.55
C LEU A 91 7.25 19.85 31.06
N LEU A 92 7.28 20.86 30.18
CA LEU A 92 7.23 22.27 30.56
C LEU A 92 5.92 22.62 31.30
N LEU A 93 4.80 22.03 30.87
CA LEU A 93 3.51 22.16 31.55
C LEU A 93 3.54 21.55 32.96
N LYS A 94 4.19 20.40 33.15
CA LYS A 94 4.38 19.76 34.47
C LYS A 94 5.27 20.61 35.39
N GLN A 95 6.26 21.30 34.84
CA GLN A 95 7.16 22.20 35.58
C GLN A 95 6.54 23.56 35.94
N LYS A 96 5.24 23.79 35.65
CA LYS A 96 4.52 25.04 35.92
C LYS A 96 5.18 26.28 35.30
N ALA A 97 5.61 26.16 34.05
CA ALA A 97 6.13 27.30 33.29
C ALA A 97 5.14 28.49 33.28
N PRO A 98 5.64 29.75 33.27
CA PRO A 98 4.80 30.95 33.38
C PRO A 98 3.87 31.15 32.16
N ASN A 99 4.25 30.66 30.98
CA ASN A 99 3.51 30.73 29.72
C ASN A 99 2.55 29.54 29.51
N LYS A 100 1.82 29.13 30.57
CA LYS A 100 0.96 27.94 30.54
C LYS A 100 -0.05 27.96 29.39
N LYS A 101 -0.71 29.09 29.13
CA LYS A 101 -1.74 29.19 28.08
C LYS A 101 -1.14 28.92 26.71
N ASP A 102 -0.01 29.55 26.40
CA ASP A 102 0.65 29.42 25.09
C ASP A 102 1.12 27.98 24.84
N LEU A 103 1.64 27.31 25.89
CA LEU A 103 2.01 25.89 25.82
C LEU A 103 0.81 24.98 25.53
N TRP A 104 -0.38 25.27 26.06
CA TRP A 104 -1.59 24.52 25.74
C TRP A 104 -2.07 24.77 24.31
N GLU A 105 -1.95 25.99 23.81
CA GLU A 105 -2.28 26.31 22.41
C GLU A 105 -1.31 25.61 21.45
N GLN A 106 -0.01 25.57 21.77
CA GLN A 106 0.97 24.81 20.99
C GLN A 106 0.69 23.31 21.04
N LEU A 107 0.39 22.75 22.22
CA LEU A 107 0.05 21.33 22.38
C LEU A 107 -1.21 20.96 21.61
N LYS A 108 -2.18 21.88 21.49
CA LYS A 108 -3.38 21.70 20.65
C LYS A 108 -2.98 21.48 19.19
N VAL A 109 -2.15 22.36 18.62
CA VAL A 109 -1.68 22.24 17.24
C VAL A 109 -0.94 20.92 17.06
N ILE A 110 0.04 20.61 17.91
CA ILE A 110 0.82 19.37 17.83
C ILE A 110 -0.06 18.13 17.92
N ALA A 111 -1.04 18.08 18.82
CA ALA A 111 -1.90 16.91 18.98
C ALA A 111 -2.72 16.60 17.71
N PHE A 112 -3.30 17.62 17.06
CA PHE A 112 -3.99 17.44 15.79
C PHE A 112 -3.03 17.08 14.66
N SER A 113 -1.86 17.75 14.59
CA SER A 113 -0.83 17.48 13.59
C SER A 113 -0.34 16.04 13.67
N ARG A 114 -0.11 15.50 14.88
CA ARG A 114 0.36 14.12 15.06
C ARG A 114 -0.63 13.11 14.51
N VAL A 115 -1.92 13.26 14.80
CA VAL A 115 -2.97 12.35 14.32
C VAL A 115 -3.03 12.36 12.78
N ILE A 116 -3.07 13.55 12.18
CA ILE A 116 -3.05 13.69 10.72
C ILE A 116 -1.77 13.10 10.10
N SER A 117 -0.61 13.42 10.67
CA SER A 117 0.67 12.89 10.23
C SER A 117 0.76 11.38 10.35
N TYR A 118 0.16 10.75 11.36
CA TYR A 118 0.10 9.28 11.45
C TYR A 118 -0.77 8.66 10.36
N VAL A 119 -1.95 9.23 10.08
CA VAL A 119 -2.86 8.72 9.05
C VAL A 119 -2.21 8.81 7.66
N TYR A 120 -1.78 10.01 7.28
CA TYR A 120 -1.11 10.23 5.99
C TYR A 120 0.24 9.54 5.92
N GLY A 121 1.01 9.59 7.00
CA GLY A 121 2.35 9.02 7.11
C GLY A 121 2.37 7.53 6.74
N ASN A 122 1.44 6.79 7.35
CA ASN A 122 1.28 5.36 7.11
C ASN A 122 0.71 5.06 5.72
N ALA A 123 -0.28 5.83 5.25
CA ALA A 123 -0.86 5.65 3.93
C ALA A 123 0.17 5.88 2.81
N ILE A 124 0.95 6.96 2.91
CA ILE A 124 2.05 7.28 1.98
C ILE A 124 3.10 6.16 1.99
N LEU A 125 3.53 5.69 3.17
CA LEU A 125 4.49 4.59 3.27
C LEU A 125 3.96 3.32 2.60
N ALA A 126 2.70 2.97 2.86
CA ALA A 126 2.10 1.78 2.30
C ALA A 126 2.03 1.86 0.77
N ILE A 127 1.63 3.00 0.21
CA ILE A 127 1.62 3.23 -1.25
C ILE A 127 3.04 3.13 -1.82
N LEU A 128 4.02 3.78 -1.21
CA LEU A 128 5.43 3.75 -1.64
C LEU A 128 5.99 2.33 -1.66
N LEU A 129 5.82 1.58 -0.57
CA LEU A 129 6.31 0.21 -0.46
C LEU A 129 5.57 -0.73 -1.40
N ARG A 130 4.26 -0.53 -1.64
CA ARG A 130 3.50 -1.29 -2.65
C ARG A 130 4.04 -1.05 -4.05
N ALA A 131 4.32 0.21 -4.40
CA ALA A 131 4.90 0.54 -5.70
C ALA A 131 6.29 -0.09 -5.85
N GLN A 132 7.20 0.14 -4.91
CA GLN A 132 8.56 -0.39 -4.96
C GLN A 132 8.59 -1.92 -5.00
N VAL A 133 7.91 -2.59 -4.06
CA VAL A 133 7.99 -4.06 -3.94
C VAL A 133 7.33 -4.74 -5.16
N ASN A 134 6.25 -4.19 -5.71
CA ASN A 134 5.62 -4.77 -6.91
C ASN A 134 6.39 -4.48 -8.20
N ILE A 135 6.99 -3.30 -8.37
CA ILE A 135 7.91 -3.03 -9.49
C ILE A 135 9.10 -3.99 -9.41
N LEU A 136 9.77 -4.08 -8.25
CA LEU A 136 10.89 -5.00 -8.06
C LEU A 136 10.48 -6.46 -8.31
N GLY A 137 9.34 -6.89 -7.76
CA GLY A 137 8.81 -8.23 -7.97
C GLY A 137 8.56 -8.54 -9.44
N ALA A 138 8.03 -7.59 -10.20
CA ALA A 138 7.78 -7.76 -11.63
C ALA A 138 9.08 -7.89 -12.45
N TYR A 139 10.09 -7.07 -12.15
CA TYR A 139 11.41 -7.19 -12.78
C TYR A 139 12.09 -8.53 -12.47
N LEU A 140 12.04 -8.97 -11.21
CA LEU A 140 12.59 -10.29 -10.81
C LEU A 140 11.83 -11.44 -11.49
N TYR A 141 10.51 -11.32 -11.64
CA TYR A 141 9.70 -12.29 -12.39
C TYR A 141 10.13 -12.36 -13.86
N LEU A 142 10.31 -11.22 -14.53
CA LEU A 142 10.74 -11.17 -15.93
C LEU A 142 12.15 -11.73 -16.15
N ALA A 143 13.08 -11.43 -15.23
CA ALA A 143 14.44 -11.98 -15.25
C ALA A 143 14.41 -13.51 -15.16
N ASN A 144 13.61 -14.06 -14.23
CA ASN A 144 13.47 -15.51 -14.06
C ASN A 144 12.82 -16.20 -15.27
N GLN A 145 11.90 -15.54 -15.98
CA GLN A 145 11.27 -16.08 -17.19
C GLN A 145 12.17 -15.99 -18.43
N ASN A 146 13.14 -15.06 -18.45
CA ASN A 146 14.00 -14.80 -19.60
C ASN A 146 15.49 -14.89 -19.22
N PRO A 147 16.00 -16.06 -18.80
CA PRO A 147 17.40 -16.22 -18.38
C PRO A 147 18.41 -15.93 -19.49
N SER A 148 17.97 -15.86 -20.75
CA SER A 148 18.81 -15.51 -21.90
C SER A 148 19.01 -14.01 -22.11
N LYS A 149 18.36 -13.15 -21.31
CA LYS A 149 18.46 -11.68 -21.40
C LYS A 149 19.18 -11.14 -20.15
N PRO A 150 20.53 -11.06 -20.15
CA PRO A 150 21.30 -10.63 -18.97
C PRO A 150 21.03 -9.18 -18.57
N ASP A 151 20.52 -8.34 -19.48
CA ASP A 151 20.17 -6.94 -19.20
C ASP A 151 19.02 -6.79 -18.17
N LEU A 152 18.25 -7.86 -17.94
CA LEU A 152 17.18 -7.93 -16.94
C LEU A 152 17.66 -8.40 -15.56
N GLU A 153 18.88 -8.93 -15.44
CA GLU A 153 19.40 -9.40 -14.15
C GLU A 153 19.75 -8.22 -13.24
N LEU A 154 19.15 -8.20 -12.05
CA LEU A 154 19.39 -7.21 -11.01
C LEU A 154 20.30 -7.79 -9.93
N SER A 155 21.49 -7.19 -9.75
CA SER A 155 22.39 -7.58 -8.66
C SER A 155 21.71 -7.41 -7.30
N PRO A 156 22.02 -8.24 -6.29
CA PRO A 156 21.46 -8.08 -4.93
C PRO A 156 21.72 -6.68 -4.35
N GLU A 157 22.85 -6.07 -4.71
CA GLU A 157 23.23 -4.71 -4.34
C GLU A 157 22.26 -3.68 -4.95
N ALA A 158 21.93 -3.80 -6.24
CA ALA A 158 20.97 -2.92 -6.91
C ALA A 158 19.54 -3.07 -6.34
N GLN A 159 19.13 -4.30 -5.99
CA GLN A 159 17.85 -4.55 -5.32
C GLN A 159 17.79 -3.86 -3.95
N SER A 160 18.85 -3.99 -3.15
CA SER A 160 18.96 -3.32 -1.84
C SER A 160 18.96 -1.80 -1.99
N GLN A 161 19.73 -1.28 -2.95
CA GLN A 161 19.77 0.16 -3.24
C GLN A 161 18.38 0.68 -3.64
N PHE A 162 17.62 -0.08 -4.44
CA PHE A 162 16.27 0.27 -4.85
C PHE A 162 15.32 0.41 -3.65
N LEU A 163 15.27 -0.61 -2.79
CA LEU A 163 14.42 -0.60 -1.60
C LEU A 163 14.85 0.47 -0.57
N SER A 164 16.14 0.79 -0.52
CA SER A 164 16.69 1.80 0.39
C SER A 164 16.22 3.23 0.09
N ALA A 165 15.64 3.49 -1.09
CA ALA A 165 15.08 4.80 -1.42
C ALA A 165 13.90 5.19 -0.50
N SER A 166 13.19 4.20 0.07
CA SER A 166 12.16 4.46 1.09
C SER A 166 12.72 5.10 2.36
N ASN A 167 14.02 4.98 2.64
CA ASN A 167 14.66 5.63 3.79
C ASN A 167 14.60 7.15 3.71
N TYR A 168 14.50 7.72 2.50
CA TYR A 168 14.33 9.16 2.33
C TYR A 168 13.01 9.64 2.95
N TRP A 169 11.91 8.92 2.67
CA TRP A 169 10.62 9.17 3.31
C TRP A 169 10.71 9.03 4.83
N LEU A 170 11.39 7.99 5.33
CA LEU A 170 11.54 7.74 6.77
C LEU A 170 12.41 8.76 7.51
N SER A 171 13.11 9.64 6.79
CA SER A 171 14.00 10.65 7.34
C SER A 171 13.54 12.05 6.91
N THR A 172 14.08 12.58 5.83
CA THR A 172 13.83 13.95 5.38
C THR A 172 12.39 14.16 4.91
N GLY A 173 11.79 13.19 4.23
CA GLY A 173 10.46 13.32 3.66
C GLY A 173 9.38 13.51 4.72
N ILE A 174 9.35 12.66 5.74
CA ILE A 174 8.37 12.75 6.82
C ILE A 174 8.53 14.04 7.66
N GLU A 175 9.75 14.53 7.84
CA GLU A 175 10.00 15.81 8.52
C GLU A 175 9.39 16.98 7.75
N GLN A 176 9.65 17.08 6.44
CA GLN A 176 9.07 18.10 5.58
C GLN A 176 7.54 18.02 5.54
N PHE A 177 7.01 16.80 5.49
CA PHE A 177 5.57 16.58 5.54
C PHE A 177 4.96 17.02 6.87
N CYS A 178 5.58 16.69 8.01
CA CYS A 178 5.10 17.12 9.32
C CYS A 178 5.08 18.65 9.48
N LEU A 179 6.09 19.35 8.95
CA LEU A 179 6.10 20.82 8.95
C LEU A 179 4.95 21.42 8.14
N MET A 180 4.63 20.81 6.98
CA MET A 180 3.48 21.22 6.18
C MET A 180 2.16 20.96 6.92
N VAL A 181 2.00 19.78 7.51
CA VAL A 181 0.83 19.44 8.32
C VAL A 181 0.67 20.43 9.47
N GLU A 182 1.74 20.74 10.20
CA GLU A 182 1.70 21.68 11.32
C GLU A 182 1.25 23.08 10.87
N LYS A 183 1.78 23.58 9.75
CA LYS A 183 1.36 24.86 9.16
C LYS A 183 -0.14 24.87 8.83
N VAL A 184 -0.64 23.82 8.17
CA VAL A 184 -2.06 23.71 7.79
C VAL A 184 -2.94 23.61 9.03
N VAL A 185 -2.62 22.69 9.95
CA VAL A 185 -3.38 22.46 11.18
C VAL A 185 -3.44 23.72 12.02
N SER A 186 -2.32 24.44 12.18
CA SER A 186 -2.24 25.69 12.94
C SER A 186 -3.29 26.71 12.47
N SER A 187 -3.50 26.83 11.14
CA SER A 187 -4.54 27.71 10.58
C SER A 187 -5.97 27.24 10.86
N GLN A 188 -6.21 25.92 10.80
CA GLN A 188 -7.56 25.34 10.97
C GLN A 188 -8.01 25.32 12.44
N VAL A 189 -7.09 25.09 13.38
CA VAL A 189 -7.40 25.02 14.82
C VAL A 189 -7.20 26.35 15.55
N ALA A 190 -6.81 27.43 14.86
CA ALA A 190 -6.53 28.74 15.46
C ALA A 190 -7.71 29.28 16.26
N ASN A 191 -8.92 29.17 15.72
CA ASN A 191 -10.14 29.71 16.33
C ASN A 191 -10.76 28.79 17.39
N LEU A 192 -10.25 27.57 17.57
CA LEU A 192 -10.77 26.62 18.54
C LEU A 192 -10.31 26.98 19.95
N SER A 193 -11.24 27.36 20.81
CA SER A 193 -10.93 27.67 22.21
C SER A 193 -10.68 26.41 23.02
N LEU A 194 -9.65 26.41 23.87
CA LEU A 194 -9.38 25.30 24.81
C LEU A 194 -10.55 24.98 25.76
N LYS A 195 -11.45 25.94 25.98
CA LYS A 195 -12.65 25.81 26.83
C LYS A 195 -13.90 25.43 26.07
N GLN A 196 -13.86 25.40 24.73
CA GLN A 196 -14.98 24.98 23.91
C GLN A 196 -15.27 23.50 24.16
N ARG A 197 -16.55 23.13 24.08
CA ARG A 197 -16.96 21.73 24.02
C ARG A 197 -17.15 21.36 22.56
N LEU A 198 -16.60 20.22 22.16
CA LEU A 198 -16.76 19.67 20.82
C LEU A 198 -17.54 18.36 20.89
N THR A 199 -18.50 18.24 20.00
CA THR A 199 -19.19 16.99 19.66
C THR A 199 -18.35 16.17 18.68
N LEU A 200 -18.68 14.88 18.51
CA LEU A 200 -18.02 14.03 17.51
C LEU A 200 -18.19 14.59 16.09
N ILE A 201 -19.35 15.18 15.78
CA ILE A 201 -19.66 15.77 14.47
C ILE A 201 -18.79 17.00 14.21
N GLU A 202 -18.62 17.88 15.21
CA GLU A 202 -17.74 19.03 15.07
C GLU A 202 -16.27 18.61 14.93
N LEU A 203 -15.87 17.54 15.61
CA LEU A 203 -14.52 16.98 15.46
C LEU A 203 -14.29 16.37 14.06
N GLU A 204 -15.27 15.64 13.54
CA GLU A 204 -15.27 15.13 12.17
C GLU A 204 -15.12 16.27 11.16
N GLN A 205 -15.88 17.36 11.34
CA GLN A 205 -15.76 18.53 10.48
C GLN A 205 -14.36 19.16 10.55
N ILE A 206 -13.76 19.27 11.73
CA ILE A 206 -12.38 19.79 11.88
C ILE A 206 -11.38 18.91 11.12
N PHE A 207 -11.47 17.59 11.25
CA PHE A 207 -10.60 16.67 10.51
C PHE A 207 -10.85 16.74 9.00
N HIS A 208 -12.09 16.91 8.57
CA HIS A 208 -12.44 17.12 7.17
C HIS A 208 -11.84 18.41 6.62
N ASP A 209 -11.99 19.53 7.33
CA ASP A 209 -11.46 20.84 6.91
C ASP A 209 -9.93 20.82 6.84
N ILE A 210 -9.26 20.19 7.82
CA ILE A 210 -7.81 19.96 7.77
C ILE A 210 -7.42 19.14 6.53
N ARG A 211 -8.18 18.08 6.22
CA ARG A 211 -7.89 17.21 5.08
C ARG A 211 -8.01 17.99 3.76
N VAL A 212 -9.11 18.71 3.57
CA VAL A 212 -9.33 19.52 2.36
C VAL A 212 -8.25 20.57 2.20
N ALA A 213 -7.89 21.27 3.27
CA ALA A 213 -6.81 22.26 3.24
C ALA A 213 -5.44 21.65 2.94
N LEU A 214 -5.17 20.44 3.45
CA LEU A 214 -3.91 19.73 3.21
C LEU A 214 -3.84 19.19 1.77
N GLU A 215 -4.90 18.60 1.24
CA GLU A 215 -4.98 18.14 -0.16
C GLU A 215 -4.81 19.30 -1.15
N ASP A 216 -5.36 20.46 -0.82
CA ASP A 216 -5.19 21.70 -1.59
C ASP A 216 -3.74 22.23 -1.51
N GLU A 217 -3.12 22.24 -0.32
CA GLU A 217 -1.70 22.61 -0.18
C GLU A 217 -0.78 21.62 -0.93
N LEU A 218 -1.06 20.31 -0.87
CA LEU A 218 -0.35 19.27 -1.62
C LEU A 218 -0.44 19.51 -3.13
N SER A 219 -1.62 19.89 -3.62
CA SER A 219 -1.88 20.16 -5.04
C SER A 219 -1.20 21.45 -5.55
N ARG A 220 -0.96 22.43 -4.65
CA ARG A 220 -0.27 23.68 -4.99
C ARG A 220 1.24 23.54 -5.13
N GLN A 221 1.83 22.50 -4.54
CA GLN A 221 3.28 22.33 -4.60
C GLN A 221 3.73 22.02 -6.03
N PRO A 222 4.81 22.66 -6.52
CA PRO A 222 5.33 22.39 -7.85
C PRO A 222 5.86 20.96 -7.96
N ASN A 223 5.61 20.33 -9.11
CA ASN A 223 6.08 18.99 -9.53
C ASN A 223 5.93 17.90 -8.46
N GLY A 224 4.80 17.18 -8.44
CA GLY A 224 4.73 15.85 -7.83
C GLY A 224 5.22 15.77 -6.39
N PHE A 225 4.74 16.64 -5.49
CA PHE A 225 5.23 16.73 -4.11
C PHE A 225 5.31 15.39 -3.39
N LEU A 226 4.31 14.52 -3.60
CA LEU A 226 4.34 13.16 -3.06
C LEU A 226 5.60 12.39 -3.51
N ALA A 227 5.96 12.45 -4.79
CA ALA A 227 7.15 11.80 -5.29
C ALA A 227 8.46 12.44 -4.77
N ASN A 228 8.49 13.77 -4.62
CA ASN A 228 9.66 14.48 -4.06
C ASN A 228 9.86 14.24 -2.57
N VAL A 229 8.78 13.96 -1.84
CA VAL A 229 8.81 13.67 -0.41
C VAL A 229 9.04 12.18 -0.16
N MET A 230 8.57 11.32 -1.06
CA MET A 230 8.75 9.87 -0.95
C MET A 230 10.14 9.39 -1.40
N LEU A 231 10.76 10.05 -2.38
CA LEU A 231 12.01 9.62 -3.01
C LEU A 231 13.06 10.75 -3.05
N PRO A 232 14.36 10.42 -2.94
CA PRO A 232 15.41 11.42 -3.02
C PRO A 232 15.44 12.11 -4.40
N PRO A 233 15.91 13.38 -4.49
CA PRO A 233 16.11 14.06 -5.76
C PRO A 233 17.07 13.30 -6.69
N GLN A 234 16.75 13.21 -7.98
CA GLN A 234 17.58 12.53 -9.00
C GLN A 234 19.00 13.11 -9.17
N HIS A 235 19.28 14.30 -8.62
CA HIS A 235 20.57 14.99 -8.74
C HIS A 235 21.39 15.07 -7.44
N SER A 236 20.90 14.54 -6.32
CA SER A 236 21.58 14.67 -5.01
C SER A 236 22.44 13.46 -4.61
N SER A 237 22.64 12.47 -5.49
CA SER A 237 23.64 11.43 -5.30
C SER A 237 24.98 11.89 -5.87
N GLY A 238 25.67 12.77 -5.14
CA GLY A 238 27.12 12.86 -5.26
C GLY A 238 27.74 11.53 -4.83
N GLU A 239 28.57 10.94 -5.70
CA GLU A 239 29.61 9.95 -5.37
C GLU A 239 29.23 8.47 -5.08
N ALA A 240 28.10 7.93 -5.52
CA ALA A 240 27.81 6.50 -5.35
C ALA A 240 27.57 5.74 -6.67
N ALA A 241 28.66 5.21 -7.26
CA ALA A 241 28.74 4.21 -8.34
C ALA A 241 27.92 4.46 -9.62
N PRO A 242 28.31 3.91 -10.80
CA PRO A 242 27.39 3.87 -11.93
C PRO A 242 26.23 2.94 -11.56
N ALA A 243 25.10 3.52 -11.13
CA ALA A 243 23.86 2.78 -10.96
C ALA A 243 23.57 2.01 -12.26
N SER A 244 23.19 0.73 -12.14
CA SER A 244 22.77 -0.05 -13.31
C SER A 244 21.70 0.73 -14.09
N PRO A 245 21.75 0.77 -15.43
CA PRO A 245 20.74 1.46 -16.23
C PRO A 245 19.31 0.99 -15.89
N THR A 246 19.16 -0.29 -15.54
CA THR A 246 17.91 -0.90 -15.07
C THR A 246 17.45 -0.31 -13.74
N LEU A 247 18.36 -0.04 -12.80
CA LEU A 247 18.03 0.59 -11.52
C LEU A 247 17.55 2.04 -11.70
N THR A 248 18.23 2.82 -12.54
CA THR A 248 17.80 4.18 -12.85
C THR A 248 16.42 4.20 -13.51
N LYS A 249 16.16 3.25 -14.42
CA LYS A 249 14.84 3.04 -15.03
C LYS A 249 13.76 2.70 -14.01
N MET A 250 14.02 1.78 -13.09
CA MET A 250 13.06 1.43 -12.03
C MET A 250 12.76 2.62 -11.11
N MET A 251 13.76 3.44 -10.80
CA MET A 251 13.57 4.67 -10.00
C MET A 251 12.73 5.71 -10.73
N SER A 252 12.95 5.91 -12.04
CA SER A 252 12.13 6.82 -12.84
C SER A 252 10.70 6.32 -12.97
N GLU A 253 10.52 5.02 -13.25
CA GLU A 253 9.19 4.38 -13.32
C GLU A 253 8.44 4.49 -11.99
N THR A 254 9.14 4.31 -10.86
CA THR A 254 8.52 4.50 -9.54
C THR A 254 8.06 5.94 -9.35
N ARG A 255 8.88 6.92 -9.74
CA ARG A 255 8.51 8.34 -9.66
C ARG A 255 7.29 8.65 -10.52
N GLU A 256 7.24 8.18 -11.76
CA GLU A 256 6.10 8.36 -12.66
C GLU A 256 4.81 7.75 -12.09
N VAL A 257 4.89 6.55 -11.50
CA VAL A 257 3.76 5.91 -10.82
C VAL A 257 3.27 6.76 -9.65
N LEU A 258 4.18 7.29 -8.83
CA LEU A 258 3.84 8.11 -7.66
C LEU A 258 3.27 9.49 -8.02
N GLU A 259 3.60 10.01 -9.20
CA GLU A 259 3.06 11.27 -9.73
C GLU A 259 1.68 11.10 -10.38
N SER A 260 1.18 9.87 -10.51
CA SER A 260 -0.11 9.59 -11.13
C SER A 260 -1.31 10.13 -10.34
N LEU A 261 -2.38 10.47 -11.07
CA LEU A 261 -3.66 10.85 -10.48
C LEU A 261 -4.26 9.72 -9.64
N GLU A 262 -4.02 8.46 -10.06
CA GLU A 262 -4.50 7.26 -9.37
C GLU A 262 -3.92 7.18 -7.94
N VAL A 263 -2.63 7.49 -7.77
CA VAL A 263 -1.99 7.54 -6.45
C VAL A 263 -2.58 8.63 -5.57
N SER A 264 -2.86 9.82 -6.12
CA SER A 264 -3.50 10.91 -5.36
C SER A 264 -4.91 10.53 -4.88
N GLN A 265 -5.71 9.90 -5.75
CA GLN A 265 -7.05 9.41 -5.39
C GLN A 265 -6.99 8.26 -4.37
N LEU A 266 -6.05 7.34 -4.55
CA LEU A 266 -5.82 6.24 -3.62
C LEU A 266 -5.42 6.76 -2.24
N LEU A 267 -4.52 7.75 -2.18
CA LEU A 267 -4.12 8.38 -0.92
C LEU A 267 -5.32 9.02 -0.23
N SER A 268 -6.13 9.80 -0.94
CA SER A 268 -7.34 10.40 -0.36
C SER A 268 -8.30 9.33 0.16
N SER A 269 -8.53 8.25 -0.58
CA SER A 269 -9.36 7.13 -0.13
C SER A 269 -8.80 6.46 1.14
N CYS A 270 -7.49 6.20 1.19
CA CYS A 270 -6.84 5.62 2.36
C CYS A 270 -6.97 6.55 3.58
N VAL A 271 -6.71 7.85 3.40
CA VAL A 271 -6.83 8.85 4.46
C VAL A 271 -8.27 8.98 4.96
N ASN A 272 -9.26 8.94 4.07
CA ASN A 272 -10.68 8.96 4.44
C ASN A 272 -11.02 7.83 5.39
N ILE A 273 -10.61 6.60 5.05
CA ILE A 273 -10.79 5.44 5.91
C ILE A 273 -10.05 5.68 7.24
N GLY A 274 -8.78 6.11 7.20
CA GLY A 274 -8.00 6.38 8.40
C GLY A 274 -8.62 7.41 9.35
N VAL A 275 -9.19 8.49 8.82
CA VAL A 275 -9.91 9.50 9.63
C VAL A 275 -11.16 8.91 10.27
N VAL A 276 -11.92 8.06 9.57
CA VAL A 276 -13.06 7.36 10.17
C VAL A 276 -12.58 6.49 11.34
N CYS A 277 -11.46 5.78 11.19
CA CYS A 277 -10.87 5.00 12.28
C CYS A 277 -10.47 5.87 13.49
N VAL A 278 -9.98 7.10 13.24
CA VAL A 278 -9.65 8.06 14.30
C VAL A 278 -10.91 8.36 15.09
N LEU A 279 -11.98 8.70 14.38
CA LEU A 279 -13.23 9.16 14.96
C LEU A 279 -13.92 8.05 15.75
N ASP A 280 -13.90 6.81 15.25
CA ASP A 280 -14.43 5.64 15.97
C ASP A 280 -13.71 5.43 17.31
N LYS A 281 -12.38 5.44 17.28
CA LYS A 281 -11.56 5.32 18.49
C LYS A 281 -11.72 6.52 19.42
N PHE A 282 -11.90 7.71 18.85
CA PHE A 282 -12.19 8.89 19.65
C PHE A 282 -13.55 8.78 20.35
N SER A 283 -14.57 8.26 19.67
CA SER A 283 -15.89 7.98 20.24
C SER A 283 -15.83 7.00 21.42
N GLU A 284 -14.98 5.97 21.33
CA GLU A 284 -14.71 5.04 22.44
C GLU A 284 -14.11 5.78 23.66
N ILE A 285 -13.10 6.63 23.44
CA ILE A 285 -12.45 7.40 24.52
C ILE A 285 -13.42 8.38 25.16
N VAL A 286 -14.21 9.10 24.35
CA VAL A 286 -15.23 10.03 24.83
C VAL A 286 -16.25 9.32 25.69
N SER A 287 -16.74 8.17 25.23
CA SER A 287 -17.70 7.36 25.99
C SER A 287 -17.12 6.94 27.35
N ALA A 288 -15.87 6.49 27.38
CA ALA A 288 -15.17 6.11 28.62
C ALA A 288 -15.01 7.29 29.60
N LEU A 289 -14.64 8.47 29.10
CA LEU A 289 -14.50 9.69 29.92
C LEU A 289 -15.84 10.15 30.51
N HIS A 290 -16.95 9.90 29.82
CA HIS A 290 -18.29 10.22 30.31
C HIS A 290 -18.75 9.24 31.38
N THR A 291 -18.45 7.94 31.27
CA THR A 291 -18.77 6.95 32.30
C THR A 291 -18.03 7.17 33.62
N ASP A 292 -16.79 7.67 33.60
CA ASP A 292 -16.03 7.96 34.83
C ASP A 292 -16.56 9.18 35.62
N THR A 293 -17.35 10.05 34.98
CA THR A 293 -17.82 11.30 35.60
C THR A 293 -19.21 11.16 36.24
N ASN A 294 -19.99 10.14 35.86
CA ASN A 294 -21.37 9.94 36.32
C ASN A 294 -21.50 8.66 37.18
N GLN A 295 -21.99 8.81 38.41
CA GLN A 295 -22.46 7.70 39.25
C GLN A 295 -23.54 6.85 38.55
N PRO A 296 -23.72 5.55 38.91
CA PRO A 296 -24.45 4.55 38.12
C PRO A 296 -25.99 4.70 38.05
N ASP A 297 -26.57 5.85 38.42
CA ASP A 297 -28.02 5.98 38.68
C ASP A 297 -28.84 6.71 37.60
N SER A 298 -28.38 6.80 36.35
CA SER A 298 -29.25 7.23 35.24
C SER A 298 -29.05 6.38 33.99
N GLN A 299 -29.98 5.43 33.80
CA GLN A 299 -30.12 4.58 32.61
C GLN A 299 -30.69 5.37 31.41
N ASP A 300 -30.12 6.52 31.07
CA ASP A 300 -30.41 7.16 29.79
C ASP A 300 -29.33 6.78 28.80
N PHE A 301 -29.71 6.02 27.77
CA PHE A 301 -28.85 5.67 26.65
C PHE A 301 -28.47 6.96 25.90
N LEU A 302 -27.34 7.56 26.28
CA LEU A 302 -26.81 8.74 25.61
C LEU A 302 -26.23 8.33 24.26
N HIS A 303 -26.88 8.76 23.17
CA HIS A 303 -26.35 8.57 21.83
C HIS A 303 -24.94 9.22 21.73
N PRO A 304 -23.89 8.50 21.26
CA PRO A 304 -22.50 9.01 21.26
C PRO A 304 -22.33 10.37 20.59
N ASN A 305 -23.14 10.65 19.56
CA ASN A 305 -23.10 11.91 18.81
C ASN A 305 -23.55 13.15 19.59
N HIS A 306 -24.26 13.01 20.72
CA HIS A 306 -24.68 14.14 21.57
C HIS A 306 -23.71 14.42 22.72
N ILE A 307 -22.67 13.61 22.84
CA ILE A 307 -21.68 13.72 23.90
C ILE A 307 -20.64 14.77 23.51
N SER A 308 -20.51 15.83 24.31
CA SER A 308 -19.59 16.94 24.05
C SER A 308 -18.44 16.95 25.05
N VAL A 309 -17.19 17.01 24.59
CA VAL A 309 -15.99 17.02 25.45
C VAL A 309 -15.22 18.33 25.29
N TYR A 310 -14.66 18.83 26.40
CA TYR A 310 -13.81 20.01 26.36
C TYR A 310 -12.55 19.75 25.52
N VAL A 311 -12.17 20.70 24.67
CA VAL A 311 -10.94 20.64 23.85
C VAL A 311 -9.70 20.32 24.72
N ALA A 312 -9.57 20.95 25.89
CA ALA A 312 -8.46 20.66 26.80
C ALA A 312 -8.39 19.20 27.30
N LYS A 313 -9.52 18.49 27.35
CA LYS A 313 -9.59 17.05 27.69
C LYS A 313 -9.34 16.15 26.47
N LEU A 314 -9.67 16.64 25.28
CA LEU A 314 -9.40 15.98 24.00
C LEU A 314 -7.91 15.94 23.67
N ILE A 315 -7.16 17.01 23.97
CA ILE A 315 -5.73 17.13 23.63
C ILE A 315 -4.88 15.96 24.15
N PRO A 316 -4.96 15.55 25.44
CA PRO A 316 -4.21 14.38 25.92
C PRO A 316 -4.62 13.08 25.23
N ALA A 317 -5.90 12.92 24.89
CA ALA A 317 -6.40 11.74 24.18
C ALA A 317 -5.83 11.66 22.76
N LEU A 318 -5.81 12.77 22.02
CA LEU A 318 -5.18 12.87 20.70
C LEU A 318 -3.66 12.71 20.77
N ASN A 319 -3.02 13.24 21.81
CA ASN A 319 -1.56 13.20 21.94
C ASN A 319 -1.03 11.80 22.30
N ASN A 320 -1.76 11.07 23.13
CA ASN A 320 -1.44 9.68 23.49
C ASN A 320 -2.07 8.67 22.53
N PHE A 321 -2.63 9.14 21.41
CA PHE A 321 -3.34 8.30 20.48
C PHE A 321 -2.36 7.42 19.70
N ILE A 322 -2.31 6.13 20.05
CA ILE A 322 -1.47 5.14 19.39
C ILE A 322 -2.36 4.28 18.50
N PHE A 323 -2.28 4.53 17.20
CA PHE A 323 -3.14 3.93 16.16
C PHE A 323 -2.79 2.47 15.78
N GLN A 324 -1.83 1.88 16.49
CA GLN A 324 -0.85 1.00 15.87
C GLN A 324 -1.45 -0.30 15.32
N ASP A 325 -2.40 -0.91 16.03
CA ASP A 325 -2.93 -2.22 15.61
C ASP A 325 -4.14 -2.12 14.68
N VAL A 326 -5.09 -1.24 15.00
CA VAL A 326 -6.38 -1.20 14.28
C VAL A 326 -6.24 -0.56 12.91
N TRP A 327 -5.59 0.61 12.82
CA TRP A 327 -5.42 1.29 11.55
C TRP A 327 -4.46 0.54 10.63
N LEU A 328 -3.38 -0.03 11.14
CA LEU A 328 -2.48 -0.84 10.33
C LEU A 328 -3.20 -2.05 9.73
N THR A 329 -3.96 -2.78 10.55
CA THR A 329 -4.72 -3.94 10.08
C THR A 329 -5.72 -3.54 8.99
N GLN A 330 -6.42 -2.42 9.17
CA GLN A 330 -7.36 -1.92 8.18
C GLN A 330 -6.66 -1.42 6.92
N LEU A 331 -5.56 -0.68 7.04
CA LEU A 331 -4.73 -0.17 5.94
C LEU A 331 -4.23 -1.31 5.04
N LEU A 332 -3.73 -2.40 5.65
CA LEU A 332 -3.28 -3.58 4.91
C LEU A 332 -4.43 -4.36 4.24
N ALA A 333 -5.65 -4.19 4.73
CA ALA A 333 -6.86 -4.80 4.20
C ALA A 333 -7.61 -3.91 3.16
N ILE A 334 -7.12 -2.70 2.87
CA ILE A 334 -7.74 -1.80 1.89
C ILE A 334 -7.62 -2.42 0.49
N GLU A 335 -8.76 -2.79 -0.09
CA GLU A 335 -8.83 -3.41 -1.41
C GLU A 335 -8.22 -2.52 -2.52
N PRO A 336 -8.51 -1.21 -2.60
CA PRO A 336 -7.85 -0.31 -3.55
C PRO A 336 -6.32 -0.36 -3.51
N LEU A 337 -5.72 -0.53 -2.33
CA LEU A 337 -4.27 -0.60 -2.17
C LEU A 337 -3.70 -1.92 -2.70
N ARG A 338 -4.43 -3.03 -2.53
CA ARG A 338 -4.08 -4.33 -3.10
C ARG A 338 -4.21 -4.33 -4.62
N VAL A 339 -5.30 -3.77 -5.15
CA VAL A 339 -5.53 -3.62 -6.60
C VAL A 339 -4.44 -2.75 -7.23
N PHE A 340 -4.03 -1.67 -6.58
CA PHE A 340 -2.91 -0.85 -7.02
C PHE A 340 -1.61 -1.66 -7.17
N GLY A 341 -1.27 -2.48 -6.17
CA GLY A 341 -0.12 -3.40 -6.24
C GLY A 341 -0.23 -4.40 -7.39
N ALA A 342 -1.42 -4.99 -7.59
CA ALA A 342 -1.69 -5.92 -8.68
C ALA A 342 -1.53 -5.27 -10.06
N ASN A 343 -2.08 -4.07 -10.26
CA ASN A 343 -2.00 -3.34 -11.52
C ASN A 343 -0.56 -2.99 -11.89
N ILE A 344 0.23 -2.54 -10.91
CA ILE A 344 1.67 -2.30 -11.08
C ILE A 344 2.36 -3.60 -11.45
N TYR A 345 2.19 -4.64 -10.63
CA TYR A 345 2.84 -5.92 -10.88
C TYR A 345 2.50 -6.46 -12.27
N GLU A 346 1.24 -6.41 -12.69
CA GLU A 346 0.80 -6.84 -14.01
C GLU A 346 1.45 -6.02 -15.12
N SER A 347 1.42 -4.69 -15.03
CA SER A 347 1.98 -3.78 -16.03
C SER A 347 3.48 -4.00 -16.25
N PHE A 348 4.25 -4.11 -15.16
CA PHE A 348 5.70 -4.29 -15.24
C PHE A 348 6.15 -5.74 -15.47
N SER A 349 5.23 -6.72 -15.41
CA SER A 349 5.54 -8.15 -15.63
C SER A 349 5.10 -8.66 -17.00
N THR A 350 4.62 -7.77 -17.87
CA THR A 350 4.29 -8.06 -19.28
C THR A 350 5.34 -7.40 -20.17
N LEU A 351 5.93 -8.18 -21.08
CA LEU A 351 6.95 -7.76 -22.05
C LEU A 351 6.37 -6.95 -23.20
#